data_AF-A0A7X7ETV8-F1
#
_entry.id   AF-A0A7X7ETV8-F1
#
_cell.length_a   1.000
_cell.length_b   1.000
_cell.length_c   1.000
_cell.angle_alpha   90.00
_cell.angle_beta   90.00
_cell.angle_gamma   90.00
#
_symmetry.space_group_name_H-M   'P 1'
#
loop_
_entity.id
_entity.type
_entity.pdbx_description
1 polymer ?
#
loop_
_entity_poly.entity_id
_entity_poly.type
_entity_poly.pdbx_seq_one_letter_code
_entity_poly.pdbx_strand_id
1 'polypeptide(L)'
;MEKASSFSTARNRLRMTATITLVLLTLCFLWLFYDLYAYLAIKGKSPDSEAIGKLTGIGFPVRILLYLSFGVLLLKAFRNGFRTGLLPVITIITGTVSAIALFFDFAALNDIGNDYLVHGYKCTGEWFWLFASLLLRMAFYLALAMFIVLILKSQGAITHAAGPVVDEALFEATQWIGIVCGLTGVAFTVYAYAVLGDAALKSWLTWLLLFYCAVIIMPWLVLVIYWIVRLAAKSDRTVYDEKQRHDLAFSGMVTWLSSIPLMAAIMIINFGNESHATVHLWFPFYLFTSLLIFSATLLGRYRRG
;
A
#
# COMPACT_ATOMS: atom_id res chain seq x y z
N MET A 1 -36.74 -9.80 -18.73
CA MET A 1 -35.75 -10.88 -18.87
C MET A 1 -34.30 -10.39 -18.99
N GLU A 2 -34.02 -9.27 -19.67
CA GLU A 2 -32.65 -8.71 -19.83
C GLU A 2 -31.91 -8.34 -18.54
N LYS A 3 -32.61 -7.86 -17.50
CA LYS A 3 -31.98 -7.53 -16.20
C LYS A 3 -31.53 -8.76 -15.41
N ALA A 4 -32.13 -9.93 -15.66
CA ALA A 4 -31.77 -11.16 -14.95
C ALA A 4 -30.50 -11.82 -15.54
N SER A 5 -30.29 -11.72 -16.86
CA SER A 5 -29.12 -12.28 -17.54
C SER A 5 -27.84 -11.45 -17.32
N SER A 6 -27.94 -10.12 -17.20
CA SER A 6 -26.77 -9.27 -16.89
C SER A 6 -26.25 -9.51 -15.47
N PHE A 7 -27.14 -9.86 -14.53
CA PHE A 7 -26.81 -10.07 -13.13
C PHE A 7 -26.08 -11.40 -12.87
N SER A 8 -26.51 -12.48 -13.50
CA SER A 8 -25.77 -13.76 -13.44
C SER A 8 -24.34 -13.60 -13.99
N THR A 9 -24.18 -12.76 -15.00
CA THR A 9 -22.88 -12.47 -15.63
C THR A 9 -21.93 -11.69 -14.70
N ALA A 10 -22.40 -10.62 -14.04
CA ALA A 10 -21.59 -9.84 -13.10
C ALA A 10 -21.16 -10.67 -11.87
N ARG A 11 -22.07 -11.51 -11.37
CA ARG A 11 -21.82 -12.45 -10.28
C ARG A 11 -20.74 -13.48 -10.64
N ASN A 12 -20.87 -14.10 -11.83
CA ASN A 12 -19.89 -15.08 -12.30
C ASN A 12 -18.50 -14.46 -12.48
N ARG A 13 -18.42 -13.20 -12.93
CA ARG A 13 -17.15 -12.47 -13.04
C ARG A 13 -16.47 -12.20 -11.69
N LEU A 14 -17.23 -11.85 -10.64
CA LEU A 14 -16.66 -11.67 -9.31
C LEU A 14 -16.18 -13.00 -8.73
N ARG A 15 -16.96 -14.08 -8.87
CA ARG A 15 -16.53 -15.44 -8.47
C ARG A 15 -15.24 -15.85 -9.15
N MET A 16 -15.19 -15.72 -10.46
CA MET A 16 -13.99 -16.05 -11.25
C MET A 16 -12.77 -15.26 -10.75
N THR A 17 -12.93 -13.96 -10.48
CA THR A 17 -11.83 -13.16 -9.91
C THR A 17 -11.44 -13.64 -8.52
N ALA A 18 -12.39 -13.88 -7.62
CA ALA A 18 -12.12 -14.40 -6.29
C ALA A 18 -11.40 -15.76 -6.31
N THR A 19 -11.80 -16.66 -7.22
CA THR A 19 -11.14 -17.95 -7.43
C THR A 19 -9.71 -17.78 -7.97
N ILE A 20 -9.50 -16.91 -8.97
CA ILE A 20 -8.15 -16.60 -9.47
C ILE A 20 -7.27 -16.04 -8.36
N THR A 21 -7.78 -15.07 -7.59
CA THR A 21 -7.06 -14.50 -6.44
C THR A 21 -6.76 -15.57 -5.38
N LEU A 22 -7.68 -16.51 -5.13
CA LEU A 22 -7.47 -17.61 -4.19
C LEU A 22 -6.36 -18.58 -4.64
N VAL A 23 -6.31 -18.90 -5.93
CA VAL A 23 -5.24 -19.75 -6.50
C VAL A 23 -3.90 -19.06 -6.34
N LEU A 24 -3.80 -17.77 -6.72
CA LEU A 24 -2.58 -16.97 -6.53
C LEU A 24 -2.20 -16.87 -5.06
N LEU A 25 -3.18 -16.66 -4.16
CA LEU A 25 -2.96 -16.60 -2.73
C LEU A 25 -2.39 -17.92 -2.21
N THR A 26 -2.92 -19.05 -2.65
CA THR A 26 -2.43 -20.38 -2.25
C THR A 26 -0.98 -20.59 -2.68
N LEU A 27 -0.65 -20.22 -3.92
CA LEU A 27 0.73 -20.26 -4.42
C LEU A 27 1.66 -19.34 -3.62
N CYS A 28 1.24 -18.12 -3.31
CA CYS A 28 2.00 -17.20 -2.48
C CYS A 28 2.15 -17.69 -1.03
N PHE A 29 1.15 -18.39 -0.49
CA PHE A 29 1.21 -18.97 0.86
C PHE A 29 2.29 -20.07 0.93
N LEU A 30 2.34 -20.95 -0.07
CA LEU A 30 3.42 -21.92 -0.21
C LEU A 30 4.78 -21.22 -0.37
N TRP A 31 4.83 -20.15 -1.16
CA TRP A 31 6.06 -19.38 -1.35
C TRP A 31 6.54 -18.68 -0.08
N LEU A 32 5.62 -18.28 0.81
CA LEU A 32 5.98 -17.66 2.09
C LEU A 32 6.75 -18.63 2.99
N PHE A 33 6.35 -19.91 3.03
CA PHE A 33 7.11 -20.94 3.75
C PHE A 33 8.44 -21.24 3.09
N TYR A 34 8.48 -21.23 1.75
CA TYR A 34 9.73 -21.35 1.02
C TYR A 34 10.68 -20.18 1.35
N ASP A 35 10.20 -18.93 1.38
CA ASP A 35 10.99 -17.77 1.78
C ASP A 35 11.53 -17.91 3.20
N LEU A 36 10.70 -18.35 4.15
CA LEU A 36 11.13 -18.56 5.52
C LEU A 36 12.28 -19.57 5.59
N TYR A 37 12.14 -20.70 4.89
CA TYR A 37 13.21 -21.70 4.76
C TYR A 37 14.46 -21.10 4.09
N ALA A 38 14.28 -20.40 2.97
CA ALA A 38 15.36 -19.79 2.21
C ALA A 38 16.15 -18.78 3.04
N TYR A 39 15.47 -17.90 3.77
CA TYR A 39 16.11 -16.90 4.63
C TYR A 39 16.90 -17.54 5.76
N LEU A 40 16.38 -18.59 6.38
CA LEU A 40 17.12 -19.36 7.39
C LEU A 40 18.36 -20.05 6.79
N ALA A 41 18.23 -20.65 5.61
CA ALA A 41 19.32 -21.33 4.92
C ALA A 41 20.43 -20.36 4.47
N ILE A 42 20.06 -19.21 3.90
CA ILE A 42 21.00 -18.15 3.47
C ILE A 42 21.70 -17.55 4.69
N LYS A 43 20.96 -17.24 5.76
CA LYS A 43 21.53 -16.76 7.03
C LYS A 43 22.47 -17.78 7.68
N GLY A 44 22.21 -19.07 7.50
CA GLY A 44 23.09 -20.16 7.91
C GLY A 44 24.31 -20.39 7.01
N LYS A 45 24.48 -19.59 5.95
CA LYS A 45 25.52 -19.75 4.91
C LYS A 45 25.55 -21.16 4.32
N SER A 46 24.38 -21.73 4.04
CA SER A 46 24.27 -23.01 3.33
C SER A 46 25.04 -22.97 2.00
N PRO A 47 25.71 -24.07 1.60
CA PRO A 47 26.42 -24.15 0.32
C PRO A 47 25.51 -23.89 -0.90
N ASP A 48 24.20 -24.15 -0.78
CA ASP A 48 23.22 -23.95 -1.84
C ASP A 48 22.58 -22.54 -1.86
N SER A 49 23.12 -21.60 -1.06
CA SER A 49 22.53 -20.27 -0.84
C SER A 49 22.26 -19.47 -2.13
N GLU A 50 23.12 -19.58 -3.15
CA GLU A 50 22.93 -18.89 -4.43
C GLU A 50 21.73 -19.45 -5.22
N ALA A 51 21.60 -20.78 -5.29
CA ALA A 51 20.49 -21.44 -5.96
C ALA A 51 19.15 -21.15 -5.25
N ILE A 52 19.18 -21.20 -3.92
CA ILE A 52 18.03 -20.88 -3.06
C ILE A 52 17.60 -19.42 -3.27
N GLY A 53 18.56 -18.48 -3.31
CA GLY A 53 18.31 -17.05 -3.52
C GLY A 53 17.72 -16.74 -4.89
N LYS A 54 18.20 -17.39 -5.96
CA LYS A 54 17.61 -17.25 -7.32
C LYS A 54 16.15 -17.67 -7.34
N LEU A 55 15.82 -18.79 -6.70
CA LEU A 55 14.44 -19.27 -6.62
C LEU A 55 13.55 -18.35 -5.76
N THR A 56 14.08 -17.73 -4.70
CA THR A 56 13.36 -16.67 -3.97
C THR A 56 12.97 -15.50 -4.90
N GLY A 57 13.86 -15.10 -5.80
CA GLY A 57 13.61 -14.07 -6.81
C GLY A 57 12.40 -14.37 -7.72
N ILE A 58 12.18 -15.63 -8.09
CA ILE A 58 11.04 -16.06 -8.92
C ILE A 58 9.69 -15.84 -8.21
N GLY A 59 9.68 -15.77 -6.88
CA GLY A 59 8.47 -15.50 -6.09
C GLY A 59 7.92 -14.08 -6.25
N PHE A 60 8.76 -13.11 -6.65
CA PHE A 60 8.36 -11.70 -6.78
C PHE A 60 7.27 -11.50 -7.84
N PRO A 61 7.43 -11.96 -9.10
CA PRO A 61 6.38 -11.90 -10.11
C PRO A 61 5.03 -12.47 -9.63
N VAL A 62 5.04 -13.61 -8.93
CA VAL A 62 3.83 -14.25 -8.43
C VAL A 62 3.12 -13.36 -7.40
N ARG A 63 3.87 -12.70 -6.52
CA ARG A 63 3.31 -11.74 -5.54
C ARG A 63 2.77 -10.49 -6.21
N ILE A 64 3.45 -9.96 -7.22
CA ILE A 64 2.96 -8.81 -8.00
C ILE A 64 1.61 -9.16 -8.63
N LEU A 65 1.48 -10.36 -9.23
CA LEU A 65 0.22 -10.85 -9.78
C LEU A 65 -0.87 -10.98 -8.70
N LEU A 66 -0.53 -11.44 -7.50
CA LEU A 66 -1.46 -11.48 -6.38
C LEU A 66 -1.96 -10.08 -6.00
N TYR A 67 -1.09 -9.08 -5.88
CA TYR A 67 -1.50 -7.71 -5.53
C TYR A 67 -2.36 -7.06 -6.62
N LEU A 68 -2.03 -7.28 -7.89
CA LEU A 68 -2.86 -6.83 -9.01
C LEU A 68 -4.24 -7.50 -8.98
N SER A 69 -4.27 -8.82 -8.77
CA SER A 69 -5.51 -9.59 -8.63
C SER A 69 -6.36 -9.11 -7.44
N PHE A 70 -5.72 -8.83 -6.32
CA PHE A 70 -6.35 -8.27 -5.12
C PHE A 70 -6.97 -6.88 -5.40
N GLY A 71 -6.26 -5.98 -6.07
CA GLY A 71 -6.79 -4.68 -6.47
C GLY A 71 -8.03 -4.81 -7.37
N VAL A 72 -7.98 -5.72 -8.36
CA VAL A 72 -9.14 -6.02 -9.22
C VAL A 72 -10.29 -6.64 -8.43
N LEU A 73 -10.01 -7.53 -7.49
CA LEU A 73 -10.99 -8.16 -6.62
C LEU A 73 -11.71 -7.11 -5.76
N LEU A 74 -10.97 -6.20 -5.12
CA LEU A 74 -11.54 -5.09 -4.34
C LEU A 74 -12.46 -4.22 -5.18
N LEU A 75 -11.99 -3.78 -6.36
CA LEU A 75 -12.80 -2.95 -7.26
C LEU A 75 -14.10 -3.66 -7.68
N LYS A 76 -14.03 -4.96 -8.01
CA LYS A 76 -15.22 -5.74 -8.36
C LYS A 76 -16.12 -6.00 -7.15
N ALA A 77 -15.56 -6.21 -5.96
CA ALA A 77 -16.33 -6.40 -4.73
C ALA A 77 -17.13 -5.13 -4.42
N PHE A 78 -16.49 -3.95 -4.42
CA PHE A 78 -17.18 -2.68 -4.19
C PHE A 78 -18.24 -2.39 -5.25
N ARG A 79 -17.94 -2.64 -6.53
CA ARG A 79 -18.94 -2.51 -7.61
C ARG A 79 -20.15 -3.41 -7.45
N ASN A 80 -20.00 -4.52 -6.75
CA ASN A 80 -21.09 -5.45 -6.44
C ASN A 80 -21.77 -5.16 -5.09
N GLY A 81 -21.51 -3.99 -4.49
CA GLY A 81 -22.21 -3.51 -3.30
C GLY A 81 -21.61 -3.96 -1.96
N PHE A 82 -20.40 -4.53 -1.95
CA PHE A 82 -19.72 -4.82 -0.68
C PHE A 82 -19.37 -3.52 0.03
N ARG A 83 -19.81 -3.39 1.29
CA ARG A 83 -19.47 -2.25 2.14
C ARG A 83 -18.09 -2.44 2.78
N THR A 84 -17.44 -1.32 3.08
CA THR A 84 -16.18 -1.20 3.83
C THR A 84 -16.37 -1.53 5.31
N GLY A 85 -16.62 -2.80 5.61
CA GLY A 85 -16.60 -3.33 6.98
C GLY A 85 -15.18 -3.48 7.54
N LEU A 86 -15.07 -4.01 8.76
CA LEU A 86 -13.79 -4.21 9.44
C LEU A 86 -12.82 -5.10 8.63
N LEU A 87 -13.29 -6.23 8.11
CA LEU A 87 -12.44 -7.19 7.39
C LEU A 87 -11.87 -6.62 6.08
N PRO A 88 -12.67 -6.00 5.18
CA PRO A 88 -12.13 -5.29 4.01
C PRO A 88 -11.09 -4.23 4.38
N VAL A 89 -11.33 -3.46 5.45
CA VAL A 89 -10.39 -2.42 5.91
C VAL A 89 -9.07 -3.03 6.38
N ILE A 90 -9.10 -4.09 7.21
CA ILE A 90 -7.89 -4.81 7.63
C ILE A 90 -7.15 -5.35 6.41
N THR A 91 -7.88 -5.92 5.45
CA THR A 91 -7.28 -6.49 4.22
C THR A 91 -6.64 -5.41 3.35
N ILE A 92 -7.26 -4.23 3.24
CA ILE A 92 -6.69 -3.07 2.54
C ILE A 92 -5.42 -2.59 3.22
N ILE A 93 -5.46 -2.35 4.54
CA ILE A 93 -4.32 -1.84 5.30
C ILE A 93 -3.15 -2.82 5.20
N THR A 94 -3.38 -4.09 5.55
CA THR A 94 -2.32 -5.12 5.51
C THR A 94 -1.83 -5.38 4.09
N GLY A 95 -2.72 -5.36 3.09
CA GLY A 95 -2.36 -5.52 1.68
C GLY A 95 -1.49 -4.38 1.15
N THR A 96 -1.81 -3.13 1.50
CA THR A 96 -1.00 -1.97 1.12
C THR A 96 0.37 -1.99 1.80
N VAL A 97 0.43 -2.25 3.11
CA VAL A 97 1.70 -2.40 3.83
C VAL A 97 2.55 -3.52 3.22
N SER A 98 1.93 -4.67 2.95
CA SER A 98 2.58 -5.83 2.35
C SER A 98 3.08 -5.58 0.92
N ALA A 99 2.33 -4.81 0.12
CA ALA A 99 2.72 -4.42 -1.23
C ALA A 99 3.91 -3.45 -1.22
N ILE A 100 3.93 -2.46 -0.31
CA ILE A 100 5.07 -1.56 -0.13
C ILE A 100 6.29 -2.36 0.34
N ALA A 101 6.13 -3.25 1.32
CA ALA A 101 7.21 -4.08 1.86
C ALA A 101 7.86 -4.98 0.80
N LEU A 102 7.15 -5.35 -0.28
CA LEU A 102 7.72 -6.09 -1.40
C LEU A 102 8.95 -5.39 -2.01
N PHE A 103 8.91 -4.07 -2.17
CA PHE A 103 10.01 -3.33 -2.77
C PHE A 103 11.19 -3.18 -1.80
N PHE A 104 10.91 -3.00 -0.51
CA PHE A 104 11.96 -2.97 0.51
C PHE A 104 12.65 -4.32 0.70
N ASP A 105 11.92 -5.43 0.54
CA ASP A 105 12.52 -6.76 0.55
C ASP A 105 13.51 -6.97 -0.59
N PHE A 106 13.21 -6.44 -1.78
CA PHE A 106 14.16 -6.50 -2.90
C PHE A 106 15.48 -5.80 -2.55
N ALA A 107 15.39 -4.64 -1.90
CA ALA A 107 16.56 -3.90 -1.42
C ALA A 107 17.34 -4.69 -0.37
N ALA A 108 16.65 -5.17 0.67
CA ALA A 108 17.26 -5.95 1.74
C ALA A 108 17.94 -7.23 1.23
N LEU A 109 17.33 -7.92 0.26
CA LEU A 109 17.92 -9.11 -0.35
C LEU A 109 19.15 -8.78 -1.22
N ASN A 110 19.14 -7.65 -1.92
CA ASN A 110 20.31 -7.20 -2.68
C ASN A 110 21.48 -6.89 -1.75
N ASP A 111 21.22 -6.19 -0.63
CA ASP A 111 22.24 -5.84 0.35
C ASP A 111 22.77 -7.09 1.07
N ILE A 112 21.91 -8.06 1.42
CA ILE A 112 22.35 -9.36 1.94
C ILE A 112 23.18 -10.12 0.89
N GLY A 113 22.77 -10.11 -0.37
CA GLY A 113 23.49 -10.78 -1.46
C GLY A 113 24.91 -10.25 -1.62
N ASN A 114 25.08 -8.93 -1.60
CA ASN A 114 26.38 -8.30 -1.83
C ASN A 114 27.20 -8.17 -0.53
N ASP A 115 26.63 -7.68 0.55
CA ASP A 115 27.39 -7.31 1.75
C ASP A 115 27.57 -8.50 2.69
N TYR A 116 26.52 -9.30 2.90
CA TYR A 116 26.59 -10.45 3.81
C TYR A 116 27.29 -11.66 3.19
N LEU A 117 26.95 -12.03 1.95
CA LEU A 117 27.50 -13.23 1.31
C LEU A 117 28.89 -13.01 0.68
N VAL A 118 29.11 -11.88 0.00
CA VAL A 118 30.41 -11.62 -0.66
C VAL A 118 31.41 -10.99 0.30
N HIS A 119 31.02 -9.95 1.03
CA HIS A 119 31.95 -9.17 1.87
C HIS A 119 31.96 -9.58 3.35
N GLY A 120 31.01 -10.43 3.78
CA GLY A 120 30.95 -10.94 5.15
C GLY A 120 30.50 -9.92 6.21
N TYR A 121 29.91 -8.79 5.80
CA TYR A 121 29.39 -7.78 6.71
C TYR A 121 28.15 -8.25 7.48
N LYS A 122 27.89 -7.64 8.64
CA LYS A 122 26.72 -7.96 9.46
C LYS A 122 25.49 -7.21 8.96
N CYS A 123 24.55 -7.91 8.33
CA CYS A 123 23.27 -7.35 7.86
C CYS A 123 22.10 -7.62 8.82
N THR A 124 22.26 -7.30 10.12
CA THR A 124 21.25 -7.64 11.14
C THR A 124 19.92 -6.92 10.96
N GLY A 125 19.94 -5.68 10.44
CA GLY A 125 18.72 -4.88 10.24
C GLY A 125 17.90 -5.38 9.05
N GLU A 126 18.58 -5.76 7.98
CA GLU A 126 18.01 -6.31 6.75
C GLU A 126 17.35 -7.66 7.04
N TRP A 127 18.00 -8.52 7.83
CA TRP A 127 17.40 -9.77 8.28
C TRP A 127 16.15 -9.52 9.12
N PHE A 128 16.21 -8.60 10.08
CA PHE A 128 15.04 -8.25 10.91
C PHE A 128 13.88 -7.76 10.03
N TRP A 129 14.16 -6.91 9.04
CA TRP A 129 13.18 -6.43 8.08
C TRP A 129 12.55 -7.57 7.28
N LEU A 130 13.34 -8.49 6.72
CA LEU A 130 12.81 -9.62 5.93
C LEU A 130 11.93 -10.54 6.76
N PHE A 131 12.28 -10.84 8.02
CA PHE A 131 11.41 -11.65 8.88
C PHE A 131 10.14 -10.89 9.29
N ALA A 132 10.25 -9.59 9.57
CA ALA A 132 9.08 -8.75 9.86
C ALA A 132 8.14 -8.64 8.65
N SER A 133 8.67 -8.52 7.44
CA SER A 133 7.88 -8.45 6.20
C SER A 133 7.17 -9.77 5.90
N LEU A 134 7.76 -10.93 6.23
CA LEU A 134 7.08 -12.23 6.18
C LEU A 134 5.89 -12.30 7.13
N LEU A 135 6.01 -11.78 8.36
CA LEU A 135 4.88 -11.72 9.30
C LEU A 135 3.75 -10.82 8.79
N LEU A 136 4.10 -9.67 8.23
CA LEU A 136 3.12 -8.74 7.63
C LEU A 136 2.39 -9.39 6.44
N ARG A 137 3.12 -10.12 5.58
CA ARG A 137 2.53 -10.90 4.48
C ARG A 137 1.61 -12.00 4.97
N MET A 138 2.01 -12.73 6.01
CA MET A 138 1.17 -13.76 6.61
C MET A 138 -0.16 -13.17 7.08
N ALA A 139 -0.12 -12.04 7.80
CA ALA A 139 -1.31 -11.34 8.25
C ALA A 139 -2.21 -10.92 7.07
N PHE A 140 -1.62 -10.35 6.01
CA PHE A 140 -2.35 -10.01 4.78
C PHE A 140 -2.98 -11.25 4.11
N TYR A 141 -2.24 -12.35 3.99
CA TYR A 141 -2.71 -13.57 3.33
C TYR A 141 -3.89 -14.20 4.08
N LEU A 142 -3.83 -14.22 5.41
CA LEU A 142 -4.93 -14.69 6.25
C LEU A 142 -6.16 -13.77 6.12
N ALA A 143 -5.96 -12.44 6.16
CA ALA A 143 -7.03 -11.47 5.97
C ALA A 143 -7.69 -11.62 4.59
N LEU A 144 -6.89 -11.77 3.53
CA LEU A 144 -7.37 -11.95 2.17
C LEU A 144 -8.11 -13.28 1.99
N ALA A 145 -7.62 -14.38 2.58
CA ALA A 145 -8.32 -15.67 2.55
C ALA A 145 -9.71 -15.55 3.19
N MET A 146 -9.79 -14.93 4.38
CA MET A 146 -11.07 -14.69 5.06
C MET A 146 -11.99 -13.80 4.22
N PHE A 147 -11.45 -12.76 3.60
CA PHE A 147 -12.21 -11.85 2.74
C PHE A 147 -12.76 -12.56 1.49
N ILE A 148 -11.95 -13.41 0.84
CA ILE A 148 -12.40 -14.23 -0.29
C ILE A 148 -13.51 -15.19 0.14
N VAL A 149 -13.35 -15.88 1.27
CA VAL A 149 -14.39 -16.78 1.80
C VAL A 149 -15.68 -16.01 2.07
N LEU A 150 -15.58 -14.81 2.64
CA LEU A 150 -16.73 -13.94 2.86
C LEU A 150 -17.41 -13.57 1.52
N ILE A 151 -16.63 -13.20 0.49
CA ILE A 151 -17.16 -12.91 -0.84
C ILE A 151 -17.88 -14.12 -1.44
N LEU A 152 -17.32 -15.32 -1.31
CA LEU A 152 -17.92 -16.54 -1.86
C LEU A 152 -19.19 -16.95 -1.11
N LYS A 153 -19.26 -16.73 0.21
CA LYS A 153 -20.43 -17.05 1.06
C LYS A 153 -21.56 -16.02 0.94
N SER A 154 -21.25 -14.72 0.93
CA SER A 154 -22.27 -13.66 0.98
C SER A 154 -23.03 -13.46 -0.34
N GLN A 155 -22.63 -14.16 -1.41
CA GLN A 155 -23.22 -14.03 -2.74
C GLN A 155 -24.68 -14.54 -2.86
N GLY A 156 -25.20 -15.22 -1.85
CA GLY A 156 -26.64 -15.54 -1.74
C GLY A 156 -27.53 -14.34 -1.39
N ALA A 157 -26.96 -13.25 -0.84
CA ALA A 157 -27.68 -12.12 -0.26
C ALA A 157 -27.38 -10.76 -0.94
N ILE A 158 -26.79 -10.76 -2.14
CA ILE A 158 -26.45 -9.53 -2.87
C ILE A 158 -27.74 -8.83 -3.30
N THR A 159 -28.14 -7.81 -2.53
CA THR A 159 -29.18 -6.86 -2.88
C THR A 159 -28.63 -5.74 -3.76
N HIS A 160 -29.51 -5.19 -4.60
CA HIS A 160 -29.22 -4.08 -5.51
C HIS A 160 -28.77 -2.82 -4.75
N ALA A 161 -27.47 -2.63 -4.58
CA ALA A 161 -26.89 -1.33 -4.22
C ALA A 161 -26.24 -0.72 -5.47
N ALA A 162 -27.06 -0.15 -6.35
CA ALA A 162 -26.61 0.51 -7.57
C ALA A 162 -26.15 1.95 -7.24
N GLY A 163 -24.86 2.26 -7.40
CA GLY A 163 -24.34 3.63 -7.51
C GLY A 163 -23.67 4.20 -6.26
N PRO A 164 -24.42 4.74 -5.27
CA PRO A 164 -23.85 5.52 -4.15
C PRO A 164 -22.86 4.74 -3.30
N VAL A 165 -23.20 3.49 -2.98
CA VAL A 165 -22.41 2.61 -2.10
C VAL A 165 -21.03 2.28 -2.68
N VAL A 166 -20.91 2.22 -4.01
CA VAL A 166 -19.63 1.93 -4.68
C VAL A 166 -18.67 3.10 -4.56
N ASP A 167 -19.21 4.31 -4.73
CA ASP A 167 -18.43 5.55 -4.72
C ASP A 167 -17.96 5.85 -3.28
N GLU A 168 -18.81 5.59 -2.30
CA GLU A 168 -18.50 5.62 -0.87
C GLU A 168 -17.40 4.62 -0.45
N ALA A 169 -17.55 3.34 -0.81
CA ALA A 169 -16.60 2.30 -0.41
C ALA A 169 -15.20 2.53 -1.01
N LEU A 170 -15.13 2.96 -2.27
CA LEU A 170 -13.86 3.27 -2.91
C LEU A 170 -13.24 4.56 -2.38
N PHE A 171 -14.06 5.57 -2.06
CA PHE A 171 -13.61 6.77 -1.38
C PHE A 171 -12.97 6.44 -0.02
N GLU A 172 -13.65 5.64 0.80
CA GLU A 172 -13.13 5.19 2.09
C GLU A 172 -11.84 4.37 1.96
N ALA A 173 -11.79 3.42 1.02
CA ALA A 173 -10.59 2.64 0.75
C ALA A 173 -9.39 3.54 0.35
N THR A 174 -9.64 4.57 -0.45
CA THR A 174 -8.60 5.53 -0.85
C THR A 174 -8.03 6.27 0.35
N GLN A 175 -8.86 6.65 1.33
CA GLN A 175 -8.36 7.32 2.54
C GLN A 175 -7.56 6.38 3.45
N TRP A 176 -7.98 5.12 3.62
CA TRP A 176 -7.18 4.14 4.36
C TRP A 176 -5.81 3.92 3.74
N ILE A 177 -5.75 3.79 2.41
CA ILE A 177 -4.50 3.67 1.67
C ILE A 177 -3.66 4.93 1.81
N GLY A 178 -4.28 6.12 1.75
CA GLY A 178 -3.62 7.40 1.99
C GLY A 178 -3.00 7.51 3.39
N ILE A 179 -3.70 7.03 4.42
CA ILE A 179 -3.16 6.97 5.79
C ILE A 179 -1.94 6.05 5.85
N VAL A 180 -2.01 4.85 5.26
CA VAL A 180 -0.89 3.90 5.26
C VAL A 180 0.31 4.50 4.51
N CYS A 181 0.12 4.99 3.29
CA CYS A 181 1.17 5.63 2.50
C CYS A 181 1.76 6.85 3.21
N GLY A 182 0.91 7.70 3.79
CA GLY A 182 1.32 8.89 4.55
C GLY A 182 2.13 8.52 5.79
N LEU A 183 1.67 7.57 6.60
CA LEU A 183 2.37 7.12 7.81
C LEU A 183 3.71 6.47 7.46
N THR A 184 3.73 5.54 6.50
CA THR A 184 4.96 4.87 6.06
C THR A 184 5.94 5.87 5.46
N GLY A 185 5.47 6.83 4.66
CA GLY A 185 6.32 7.85 4.04
C GLY A 185 6.89 8.85 5.05
N VAL A 186 6.11 9.28 6.05
CA VAL A 186 6.60 10.10 7.17
C VAL A 186 7.64 9.31 7.97
N ALA A 187 7.34 8.06 8.35
CA ALA A 187 8.30 7.23 9.09
C ALA A 187 9.60 7.01 8.30
N PHE A 188 9.50 6.77 6.99
CA PHE A 188 10.65 6.58 6.11
C PHE A 188 11.50 7.85 6.00
N THR A 189 10.87 9.02 5.81
CA THR A 189 11.59 10.31 5.67
C THR A 189 12.20 10.77 6.99
N VAL A 190 11.53 10.53 8.13
CA VAL A 190 12.09 10.76 9.47
C VAL A 190 13.25 9.82 9.76
N TYR A 191 13.12 8.54 9.41
CA TYR A 191 14.22 7.57 9.56
C TYR A 191 15.42 7.97 8.70
N ALA A 192 15.19 8.31 7.43
CA ALA A 192 16.24 8.77 6.53
C ALA A 192 16.93 10.02 7.08
N TYR A 193 16.17 10.97 7.66
CA TYR A 193 16.75 12.12 8.35
C TYR A 193 17.63 11.71 9.55
N ALA A 194 17.13 10.84 10.43
CA ALA A 194 17.83 10.45 11.65
C ALA A 194 19.10 9.63 11.38
N VAL A 195 19.09 8.79 10.34
CA VAL A 195 20.19 7.86 10.04
C VAL A 195 21.22 8.46 9.09
N LEU A 196 20.81 9.30 8.13
CA LEU A 196 21.73 9.86 7.13
C LEU A 196 22.45 11.13 7.62
N GLY A 197 21.91 11.86 8.60
CA GLY A 197 22.60 12.97 9.27
C GLY A 197 23.18 14.03 8.32
N ASP A 198 24.34 14.59 8.72
CA ASP A 198 25.16 15.60 7.99
C ASP A 198 25.98 15.01 6.83
N ALA A 199 25.84 13.72 6.53
CA ALA A 199 26.60 13.11 5.45
C ALA A 199 26.18 13.77 4.14
N ALA A 200 27.12 14.46 3.49
CA ALA A 200 26.95 15.04 2.16
C ALA A 200 26.32 13.99 1.24
N LEU A 201 25.01 14.08 1.05
CA LEU A 201 24.24 13.06 0.35
C LEU A 201 24.77 13.03 -1.07
N LYS A 202 25.48 11.95 -1.41
CA LYS A 202 25.88 11.70 -2.78
C LYS A 202 24.60 11.68 -3.62
N SER A 203 24.62 12.35 -4.78
CA SER A 203 23.45 12.49 -5.66
C SER A 203 22.70 11.17 -5.91
N TRP A 204 23.43 10.05 -6.03
CA TRP A 204 22.83 8.73 -6.23
C TRP A 204 21.92 8.27 -5.06
N LEU A 205 22.30 8.57 -3.81
CA LEU A 205 21.56 8.17 -2.62
C LEU A 205 20.26 8.96 -2.51
N THR A 206 20.28 10.25 -2.86
CA THR A 206 19.08 11.09 -2.95
C THR A 206 18.09 10.53 -3.96
N TRP A 207 18.55 10.14 -5.16
CA TRP A 207 17.70 9.52 -6.17
C TRP A 207 17.08 8.21 -5.68
N LEU A 208 17.85 7.38 -4.96
CA LEU A 208 17.36 6.15 -4.36
C LEU A 208 16.27 6.41 -3.31
N LEU A 209 16.45 7.40 -2.44
CA LEU A 209 15.44 7.79 -1.44
C LEU A 209 14.15 8.29 -2.09
N LEU A 210 14.26 9.10 -3.15
CA LEU A 210 13.10 9.57 -3.92
C LEU A 210 12.39 8.41 -4.62
N PHE A 211 13.12 7.42 -5.12
CA PHE A 211 12.54 6.20 -5.68
C PHE A 211 11.68 5.45 -4.63
N TYR A 212 12.18 5.27 -3.40
CA TYR A 212 11.38 4.65 -2.34
C TYR A 212 10.16 5.49 -1.97
N CYS A 213 10.28 6.82 -1.94
CA CYS A 213 9.12 7.69 -1.74
C CYS A 213 8.07 7.50 -2.86
N ALA A 214 8.49 7.40 -4.11
CA ALA A 214 7.60 7.14 -5.24
C ALA A 214 6.89 5.78 -5.09
N VAL A 215 7.61 4.75 -4.65
CA VAL A 215 7.04 3.42 -4.37
C VAL A 215 6.02 3.47 -3.24
N ILE A 216 6.32 4.17 -2.13
CA ILE A 216 5.42 4.28 -0.98
C ILE A 216 4.09 4.95 -1.36
N ILE A 217 4.13 6.02 -2.19
CA ILE A 217 2.91 6.74 -2.57
C ILE A 217 2.14 6.08 -3.72
N MET A 218 2.77 5.17 -4.47
CA MET A 218 2.20 4.54 -5.66
C MET A 218 0.80 3.93 -5.44
N PRO A 219 0.52 3.17 -4.35
CA PRO A 219 -0.80 2.57 -4.14
C PRO A 219 -1.92 3.61 -4.06
N TRP A 220 -1.66 4.74 -3.40
CA TRP A 220 -2.61 5.85 -3.30
C TRP A 220 -2.79 6.56 -4.65
N LEU A 221 -1.69 6.86 -5.35
CA LEU A 221 -1.73 7.51 -6.66
C LEU A 221 -2.56 6.72 -7.68
N VAL A 222 -2.39 5.40 -7.72
CA VAL A 222 -3.15 4.54 -8.65
C VAL A 222 -4.66 4.67 -8.43
N LEU A 223 -5.12 4.71 -7.18
CA LEU A 223 -6.55 4.87 -6.87
C LEU A 223 -7.06 6.27 -7.20
N VAL A 224 -6.28 7.31 -6.89
CA VAL A 224 -6.65 8.69 -7.21
C VAL A 224 -6.73 8.91 -8.72
N ILE A 225 -5.75 8.41 -9.48
CA ILE A 225 -5.76 8.47 -10.95
C ILE A 225 -6.97 7.71 -11.50
N TYR A 226 -7.22 6.49 -11.02
CA TYR A 226 -8.42 5.72 -11.40
C TYR A 226 -9.70 6.52 -11.14
N TRP A 227 -9.78 7.19 -9.98
CA TRP A 227 -10.92 8.01 -9.59
C TRP A 227 -11.09 9.24 -10.51
N ILE A 228 -10.00 9.97 -10.79
CA ILE A 228 -10.00 11.13 -11.69
C ILE A 228 -10.44 10.73 -13.10
N VAL A 229 -9.87 9.65 -13.66
CA VAL A 229 -10.24 9.14 -14.99
C VAL A 229 -11.73 8.77 -15.02
N ARG A 230 -12.22 8.10 -13.98
CA ARG A 230 -13.63 7.74 -13.86
C ARG A 230 -14.54 8.97 -13.75
N LEU A 231 -14.12 10.01 -13.02
CA LEU A 231 -14.85 11.26 -12.89
C LEU A 231 -14.91 12.01 -14.21
N ALA A 232 -13.80 12.08 -14.94
CA ALA A 232 -13.72 12.71 -16.26
C ALA A 232 -14.60 12.01 -17.31
N ALA A 233 -14.84 10.71 -17.15
CA ALA A 233 -15.67 9.91 -18.06
C ALA A 233 -17.18 10.00 -17.78
N LYS A 234 -17.62 10.51 -16.62
CA LYS A 234 -19.06 10.64 -16.30
C LYS A 234 -19.63 11.96 -16.86
N SER A 235 -20.75 11.87 -17.57
CA SER A 235 -21.52 13.02 -18.08
C SER A 235 -22.15 13.86 -16.96
N ASP A 236 -22.61 13.20 -15.89
CA ASP A 236 -23.25 13.86 -14.74
C ASP A 236 -22.19 14.31 -13.73
N ARG A 237 -22.03 15.64 -13.59
CA ARG A 237 -20.97 16.29 -12.80
C ARG A 237 -21.19 16.28 -11.28
N THR A 238 -22.34 15.83 -10.79
CA THR A 238 -22.65 15.79 -9.35
C THR A 238 -22.30 14.43 -8.75
N VAL A 239 -21.00 14.15 -8.62
CA VAL A 239 -20.49 12.89 -8.03
C VAL A 239 -20.41 12.94 -6.49
N TYR A 240 -20.30 14.13 -5.92
CA TYR A 240 -20.23 14.33 -4.47
C TYR A 240 -21.50 14.98 -3.94
N ASP A 241 -22.01 14.41 -2.85
CA ASP A 241 -23.02 15.05 -2.01
C ASP A 241 -22.45 16.32 -1.33
N GLU A 242 -23.31 17.25 -0.96
CA GLU A 242 -22.92 18.52 -0.33
C GLU A 242 -22.11 18.29 0.95
N LYS A 243 -22.49 17.28 1.74
CA LYS A 243 -21.71 16.84 2.91
C LYS A 243 -20.30 16.41 2.52
N GLN A 244 -20.15 15.59 1.47
CA GLN A 244 -18.83 15.12 1.02
C GLN A 244 -17.96 16.27 0.52
N ARG A 245 -18.55 17.25 -0.18
CA ARG A 245 -17.84 18.47 -0.59
C ARG A 245 -17.37 19.30 0.60
N HIS A 246 -18.25 19.48 1.58
CA HIS A 246 -17.91 20.19 2.81
C HIS A 246 -16.78 19.49 3.58
N ASP A 247 -16.85 18.16 3.74
CA ASP A 247 -15.82 17.39 4.43
C ASP A 247 -14.47 17.40 3.68
N LEU A 248 -14.50 17.34 2.34
CA LEU A 248 -13.31 17.50 1.49
C LEU A 248 -12.68 18.89 1.66
N ALA A 249 -13.49 19.96 1.58
CA ALA A 249 -13.02 21.34 1.73
C ALA A 249 -12.45 21.59 3.12
N PHE A 250 -13.13 21.10 4.17
CA PHE A 250 -12.65 21.20 5.54
C PHE A 250 -11.34 20.44 5.75
N SER A 251 -11.23 19.22 5.24
CA SER A 251 -9.99 18.43 5.37
C SER A 251 -8.84 19.06 4.60
N GLY A 252 -9.12 19.66 3.44
CA GLY A 252 -8.15 20.47 2.69
C GLY A 252 -7.69 21.70 3.48
N MET A 253 -8.62 22.43 4.11
CA MET A 253 -8.32 23.57 4.97
C MET A 253 -7.46 23.17 6.18
N VAL A 254 -7.83 22.09 6.88
CA VAL A 254 -7.03 21.57 8.02
C VAL A 254 -5.63 21.20 7.56
N THR A 255 -5.51 20.51 6.43
CA THR A 255 -4.21 20.11 5.87
C THR A 255 -3.36 21.34 5.55
N TRP A 256 -3.93 22.34 4.87
CA TRP A 256 -3.24 23.59 4.55
C TRP A 256 -2.83 24.38 5.79
N LEU A 257 -3.72 24.51 6.79
CA LEU A 257 -3.39 25.19 8.05
C LEU A 257 -2.31 24.45 8.83
N SER A 258 -2.34 23.11 8.84
CA SER A 258 -1.33 22.29 9.50
C SER A 258 0.02 22.30 8.78
N SER A 259 0.03 22.58 7.48
CA SER A 259 1.25 22.57 6.68
C SER A 259 2.12 23.81 6.91
N ILE A 260 1.53 24.93 7.33
CA ILE A 260 2.26 26.16 7.68
C ILE A 260 3.21 25.94 8.88
N PRO A 261 2.76 25.51 10.07
CA PRO A 261 3.66 25.26 11.20
C PRO A 261 4.64 24.12 10.90
N LEU A 262 4.23 23.12 10.10
CA LEU A 262 5.12 22.05 9.66
C LEU A 262 6.30 22.59 8.84
N MET A 263 6.04 23.46 7.86
CA MET A 263 7.09 24.10 7.07
C MET A 263 7.93 25.08 7.87
N ALA A 264 7.32 25.80 8.81
CA ALA A 264 8.07 26.63 9.74
C ALA A 264 9.06 25.79 10.59
N ALA A 265 8.63 24.63 11.09
CA ALA A 265 9.50 23.73 11.84
C ALA A 265 10.67 23.21 11.01
N ILE A 266 10.42 22.76 9.76
CA ILE A 266 11.50 22.33 8.86
C ILE A 266 12.46 23.48 8.56
N MET A 267 11.93 24.69 8.32
CA MET A 267 12.76 25.87 8.07
C MET A 267 13.65 26.20 9.26
N ILE A 268 13.12 26.15 10.49
CA ILE A 268 13.89 26.39 11.72
C ILE A 268 14.99 25.34 11.90
N ILE A 269 14.68 24.05 11.66
CA ILE A 269 15.65 22.96 11.73
C ILE A 269 16.78 23.13 10.70
N ASN A 270 16.46 23.67 9.53
CA ASN A 270 17.42 23.84 8.42
C ASN A 270 18.15 25.19 8.45
N PHE A 271 17.79 26.08 9.38
CA PHE A 271 18.29 27.45 9.36
C PHE A 271 19.80 27.47 9.63
N GLY A 272 20.57 27.95 8.64
CA GLY A 272 22.03 28.07 8.73
C GLY A 272 22.81 26.83 8.28
N ASN A 273 22.15 25.77 7.79
CA ASN A 273 22.79 24.51 7.42
C ASN A 273 22.34 24.03 6.02
N GLU A 274 23.06 24.46 4.98
CA GLU A 274 22.74 24.19 3.56
C GLU A 274 23.01 22.73 3.12
N SER A 275 23.77 21.96 3.89
CA SER A 275 24.20 20.59 3.56
C SER A 275 23.35 19.47 4.14
N HIS A 276 22.33 19.78 4.97
CA HIS A 276 21.54 18.76 5.64
C HIS A 276 20.62 17.98 4.68
N ALA A 277 20.42 16.68 4.97
CA ALA A 277 19.51 15.79 4.25
C ALA A 277 18.05 16.31 4.13
N THR A 278 17.65 17.20 5.03
CA THR A 278 16.37 17.90 5.03
C THR A 278 16.15 18.78 3.79
N VAL A 279 17.20 19.31 3.17
CA VAL A 279 17.11 20.11 1.93
C VAL A 279 16.61 19.26 0.75
N HIS A 280 16.82 17.95 0.79
CA HIS A 280 16.37 17.04 -0.27
C HIS A 280 15.09 16.27 0.08
N LEU A 281 14.83 16.06 1.37
CA LEU A 281 13.69 15.26 1.85
C LEU A 281 12.51 16.10 2.37
N TRP A 282 12.61 17.43 2.44
CA TRP A 282 11.50 18.29 2.88
C TRP A 282 10.24 18.08 2.03
N PHE A 283 10.37 17.95 0.71
CA PHE A 283 9.21 17.79 -0.17
C PHE A 283 8.51 16.43 0.02
N PRO A 284 9.21 15.28 -0.02
CA PRO A 284 8.59 14.00 0.34
C PRO A 284 7.96 14.01 1.73
N PHE A 285 8.66 14.54 2.74
CA PHE A 285 8.12 14.62 4.10
C PHE A 285 6.86 15.48 4.18
N TYR A 286 6.85 16.66 3.53
CA TYR A 286 5.67 17.52 3.39
C TYR A 286 4.52 16.77 2.72
N LEU A 287 4.78 16.14 1.56
CA LEU A 287 3.78 15.41 0.79
C LEU A 287 3.12 14.31 1.62
N PHE A 288 3.91 13.47 2.30
CA PHE A 288 3.38 12.38 3.11
C PHE A 288 2.65 12.85 4.36
N THR A 289 3.13 13.92 5.00
CA THR A 289 2.46 14.52 6.15
C THR A 289 1.12 15.14 5.74
N SER A 290 1.08 15.89 4.64
CA SER A 290 -0.15 16.44 4.09
C SER A 290 -1.12 15.34 3.70
N LEU A 291 -0.64 14.26 3.05
CA LEU A 291 -1.46 13.10 2.71
C LEU A 291 -2.05 12.43 3.95
N LEU A 292 -1.24 12.23 5.00
CA LEU A 292 -1.66 11.62 6.26
C LEU A 292 -2.74 12.45 6.95
N ILE A 293 -2.50 13.76 7.13
CA ILE A 293 -3.43 14.68 7.78
C ILE A 293 -4.74 14.76 6.99
N PHE A 294 -4.64 14.93 5.67
CA PHE A 294 -5.81 14.99 4.80
C PHE A 294 -6.65 13.73 4.90
N SER A 295 -6.02 12.55 4.71
CA SER A 295 -6.73 11.28 4.68
C SER A 295 -7.33 10.92 6.04
N ALA A 296 -6.62 11.18 7.14
CA ALA A 296 -7.09 10.92 8.50
C ALA A 296 -8.26 11.84 8.89
N THR A 297 -8.15 13.14 8.59
CA THR A 297 -9.20 14.13 8.89
C THR A 297 -10.47 13.81 8.10
N LEU A 298 -10.31 13.54 6.81
CA LEU A 298 -11.43 13.25 5.92
C LEU A 298 -12.16 11.97 6.31
N LEU A 299 -11.41 10.89 6.56
CA LEU A 299 -11.98 9.62 7.00
C LEU A 299 -12.67 9.73 8.36
N GLY A 300 -12.06 10.47 9.30
CA GLY A 300 -12.61 10.68 10.64
C GLY A 300 -13.94 11.42 10.61
N ARG A 301 -14.10 12.40 9.71
CA ARG A 301 -15.36 13.12 9.51
C ARG A 301 -16.39 12.28 8.76
N TYR A 302 -15.96 11.61 7.69
CA TYR A 302 -16.82 10.76 6.88
C TYR A 302 -17.55 9.68 7.70
N ARG A 303 -16.87 9.08 8.69
CA ARG A 303 -17.47 8.06 9.57
C ARG A 303 -18.32 8.60 10.72
N ARG A 304 -18.27 9.90 11.02
CA ARG A 304 -18.95 10.51 12.20
C ARG A 304 -20.38 10.96 11.95
N GLY A 305 -20.88 10.92 10.72
CA GLY A 305 -22.28 11.24 10.44
C GLY A 305 -22.81 10.43 9.28
#